data_AF-T1FEB3-F1
#
_entry.id   AF-T1FEB3-F1
#
_cell.length_a   1.000
_cell.length_b   1.000
_cell.length_c   1.000
_cell.angle_alpha   90.00
_cell.angle_beta   90.00
_cell.angle_gamma   90.00
#
_symmetry.space_group_name_H-M   'P 1'
#
loop_
_entity.id
_entity.type
_entity.pdbx_description
1 polymer ?
#
loop_
_entity_poly.entity_id
_entity_poly.type
_entity_poly.pdbx_seq_one_letter_code
_entity_poly.pdbx_strand_id
1 'polypeptide(L)'
;MAVKNELGSAWLRALPITPCGTRLDDSCVHVSLGLRLGAQIVTEYECACGARVDELGYHSLSCRLGPGKQARHTAVNEYLVQCFQKTGIPVIKEPMGLIEERAFRPDGYTITLWAQGRYLFAHHG
;
A
#
# COMPACT_ATOMS: atom_id res chain seq x y z
N MET A 1 14.00 9.39 -13.09
CA MET A 1 14.94 10.43 -12.61
C MET A 1 14.79 10.57 -11.10
N ALA A 2 15.79 10.13 -10.33
CA ALA A 2 15.90 10.53 -8.93
C ALA A 2 16.16 12.04 -8.90
N VAL A 3 15.19 12.81 -8.39
CA VAL A 3 15.37 14.24 -8.18
C VAL A 3 16.53 14.41 -7.20
N LYS A 4 17.60 15.11 -7.60
CA LYS A 4 18.66 15.61 -6.70
C LYS A 4 18.03 16.64 -5.77
N ASN A 5 17.28 16.18 -4.79
CA ASN A 5 16.80 16.97 -3.67
C ASN A 5 17.78 16.72 -2.52
N GLU A 6 18.22 17.76 -1.81
CA GLU A 6 19.05 17.65 -0.61
C GLU A 6 18.46 16.67 0.43
N LEU A 7 17.13 16.54 0.45
CA LEU A 7 16.38 15.63 1.32
C LEU A 7 16.15 14.23 0.72
N GLY A 8 16.54 13.96 -0.52
CA GLY A 8 16.31 12.68 -1.21
C GLY A 8 16.99 11.46 -0.56
N SER A 9 17.93 11.71 0.35
CA SER A 9 18.61 10.72 1.18
C SER A 9 18.31 10.84 2.67
N ALA A 10 17.42 11.75 3.10
CA ALA A 10 17.11 11.96 4.52
C ALA A 10 16.59 10.69 5.21
N TRP A 11 15.88 9.82 4.47
CA TRP A 11 15.40 8.54 4.97
C TRP A 11 16.53 7.58 5.42
N LEU A 12 17.75 7.70 4.88
CA LEU A 12 18.90 6.89 5.33
C LEU A 12 19.31 7.21 6.77
N ARG A 13 18.92 8.38 7.28
CA ARG A 13 19.24 8.86 8.62
C ARG A 13 18.01 8.87 9.55
N ALA A 14 16.84 8.46 9.05
CA ALA A 14 15.64 8.38 9.85
C ALA A 14 15.72 7.14 10.76
N LEU A 15 15.39 7.32 12.05
CA LEU A 15 15.26 6.18 12.96
C LEU A 15 14.06 5.32 12.49
N PRO A 16 14.25 4.01 12.28
CA PRO A 16 13.15 3.13 11.90
C PRO A 16 12.21 2.95 13.09
N ILE A 17 11.05 3.57 13.04
CA ILE A 17 10.01 3.48 14.08
C ILE A 17 8.85 2.68 13.50
N THR A 18 8.82 1.37 13.80
CA THR A 18 7.76 0.45 13.33
C THR A 18 6.35 0.97 13.65
N PRO A 19 6.04 1.49 14.86
CA PRO A 19 4.71 2.01 15.17
C PRO A 19 4.28 3.22 14.32
N CYS A 20 5.23 3.99 13.79
CA CYS A 20 4.96 5.20 13.02
C CYS A 20 5.07 4.98 11.50
N GLY A 21 5.29 3.73 11.06
CA GLY A 21 5.40 3.39 9.64
C GLY A 21 6.65 3.95 8.94
N THR A 22 7.67 4.39 9.69
CA THR A 22 8.91 4.94 9.12
C THR A 22 10.00 3.88 8.89
N ARG A 23 9.76 2.64 9.33
CA ARG A 23 10.66 1.51 9.09
C ARG A 23 10.40 0.94 7.69
N LEU A 24 11.41 1.01 6.82
CA LEU A 24 11.41 0.29 5.56
C LEU A 24 11.60 -1.21 5.83
N ASP A 25 10.79 -2.06 5.21
CA ASP A 25 11.02 -3.49 5.15
C ASP A 25 12.12 -3.83 4.12
N ASP A 26 12.59 -5.08 4.16
CA ASP A 26 13.68 -5.55 3.31
C ASP A 26 13.39 -5.37 1.81
N SER A 27 12.14 -5.51 1.37
CA SER A 27 11.77 -5.32 -0.03
C SER A 27 11.86 -3.85 -0.40
N CYS A 28 11.37 -2.96 0.45
CA CYS A 28 11.52 -1.51 0.25
C CYS A 28 13.00 -1.08 0.19
N VAL A 29 13.86 -1.64 1.05
CA VAL A 29 15.30 -1.36 1.02
C VAL A 29 15.94 -1.87 -0.26
N HIS A 30 15.65 -3.11 -0.65
CA HIS A 30 16.19 -3.72 -1.87
C HIS A 30 15.80 -2.94 -3.12
N VAL A 31 14.50 -2.64 -3.30
CA VAL A 31 14.00 -1.84 -4.42
C VAL A 31 14.64 -0.46 -4.42
N SER A 32 14.69 0.22 -3.27
CA SER A 32 15.28 1.56 -3.17
C SER A 32 16.78 1.59 -3.52
N LEU A 33 17.53 0.57 -3.10
CA LEU A 33 18.95 0.46 -3.36
C LEU A 33 19.22 0.13 -4.83
N GLY A 34 18.54 -0.88 -5.39
CA GLY A 34 18.77 -1.25 -6.79
C GLY A 34 18.36 -0.13 -7.75
N LEU A 35 17.28 0.61 -7.48
CA LEU A 35 16.93 1.81 -8.25
C LEU A 35 18.00 2.92 -8.20
N ARG A 36 18.72 3.05 -7.08
CA ARG A 36 19.82 4.02 -6.94
C ARG A 36 21.08 3.57 -7.66
N LEU A 37 21.34 2.26 -7.64
CA LEU A 37 22.49 1.64 -8.28
C LEU A 37 22.26 1.38 -9.78
N GLY A 38 21.04 1.56 -10.28
CA GLY A 38 20.67 1.21 -11.65
C GLY A 38 20.65 -0.31 -11.89
N ALA A 39 20.46 -1.10 -10.83
CA ALA A 39 20.34 -2.55 -10.91
C ALA A 39 18.92 -2.95 -11.36
N GLN A 40 18.83 -4.07 -12.06
CA GLN A 40 17.55 -4.69 -12.42
C GLN A 40 16.76 -5.04 -11.15
N ILE A 41 15.53 -4.55 -11.06
CA ILE A 41 14.61 -4.80 -9.94
C ILE A 41 13.50 -5.76 -10.35
N VAL A 42 13.08 -5.70 -11.61
CA VAL A 42 12.01 -6.52 -12.17
C VAL A 42 12.42 -7.09 -13.52
N THR A 43 11.86 -8.23 -13.88
CA THR A 43 11.85 -8.69 -15.28
C THR A 43 10.88 -7.82 -16.08
N GLU A 44 11.20 -7.48 -17.33
CA GLU A 44 10.30 -6.70 -18.18
C GLU A 44 8.91 -7.36 -18.32
N TYR A 45 7.85 -6.56 -18.26
CA TYR A 45 6.48 -7.05 -18.39
C TYR A 45 5.51 -5.97 -18.88
N GLU A 46 4.30 -6.36 -19.26
CA GLU A 46 3.23 -5.42 -19.63
C GLU A 46 2.41 -5.04 -18.39
N CYS A 47 2.37 -3.76 -18.07
CA CYS A 47 1.53 -3.23 -17.00
C CYS A 47 0.05 -3.37 -17.34
N ALA A 48 -0.81 -3.43 -16.32
CA ALA A 48 -2.27 -3.44 -16.50
C ALA A 48 -2.83 -2.21 -17.26
N CYS A 49 -2.06 -1.12 -17.39
CA CYS A 49 -2.43 0.01 -18.23
C CYS A 49 -1.99 -0.13 -19.71
N GLY A 50 -1.42 -1.27 -20.11
CA GLY A 50 -0.87 -1.55 -21.44
C GLY A 50 0.53 -0.99 -21.70
N ALA A 51 1.15 -0.32 -20.73
CA ALA A 51 2.51 0.20 -20.88
C ALA A 51 3.55 -0.88 -20.56
N ARG A 52 4.63 -0.92 -21.35
CA ARG A 52 5.76 -1.80 -21.09
C ARG A 52 6.58 -1.27 -19.91
N VAL A 53 6.87 -2.15 -18.96
CA VAL A 53 7.71 -1.89 -17.80
C VAL A 53 9.10 -2.43 -18.09
N ASP A 54 10.10 -1.56 -17.95
CA ASP A 54 11.51 -1.90 -18.11
C ASP A 54 12.09 -2.57 -16.85
N GLU A 55 13.35 -2.99 -16.93
CA GLU A 55 14.07 -3.69 -15.87
C GLU A 55 14.21 -2.89 -14.56
N LEU A 56 14.14 -1.56 -14.66
CA LEU A 56 14.18 -0.66 -13.50
C LEU A 56 12.79 -0.51 -12.87
N GLY A 57 11.71 -0.77 -13.60
CA GLY A 57 10.37 -0.87 -13.02
C GLY A 57 9.75 0.46 -12.60
N TYR A 58 10.29 1.61 -12.99
CA TYR A 58 9.80 2.94 -12.53
C TYR A 58 8.32 3.18 -12.85
N HIS A 59 7.85 2.64 -13.98
CA HIS A 59 6.45 2.73 -14.35
C HIS A 59 5.55 2.04 -13.30
N SER A 60 5.95 0.89 -12.77
CA SER A 60 5.14 0.13 -11.80
C SER A 60 4.90 0.89 -10.49
N LEU A 61 5.84 1.78 -10.13
CA LEU A 61 5.79 2.62 -8.92
C LEU A 61 4.93 3.88 -9.09
N SER A 62 4.77 4.36 -10.33
CA SER A 62 4.08 5.62 -10.65
C SER A 62 2.71 5.41 -11.31
N CYS A 63 2.49 4.26 -11.94
CA CYS A 63 1.26 3.97 -12.65
C CYS A 63 0.06 3.87 -11.69
N ARG A 64 -1.04 4.52 -12.08
CA ARG A 64 -2.30 4.49 -11.33
C ARG A 64 -2.96 3.11 -11.29
N LEU A 65 -2.72 2.30 -12.32
CA LEU A 65 -3.19 0.92 -12.44
C LEU A 65 -2.08 -0.09 -12.10
N GLY A 66 -0.89 0.40 -11.72
CA GLY A 66 0.25 -0.43 -11.39
C GLY A 66 0.17 -0.99 -9.97
N PRO A 67 0.92 -2.07 -9.68
CA PRO A 67 0.89 -2.75 -8.38
C PRO A 67 1.32 -1.85 -7.21
N GLY A 68 2.17 -0.84 -7.45
CA GLY A 68 2.69 0.06 -6.40
C GLY A 68 1.64 0.94 -5.73
N LYS A 69 0.54 1.31 -6.43
CA LYS A 69 -0.58 2.02 -5.79
C LYS A 69 -1.40 1.06 -4.92
N GLN A 70 -1.70 -0.14 -5.43
CA GLN A 70 -2.49 -1.13 -4.70
C GLN A 70 -1.84 -1.47 -3.35
N ALA A 71 -0.51 -1.63 -3.31
CA ALA A 71 0.23 -1.88 -2.08
C ALA A 71 0.04 -0.80 -1.02
N ARG A 72 0.07 0.49 -1.39
CA ARG A 72 -0.13 1.61 -0.44
C ARG A 72 -1.54 1.64 0.13
N HIS A 73 -2.56 1.43 -0.72
CA HIS A 73 -3.95 1.37 -0.25
C HIS A 73 -4.17 0.18 0.69
N THR A 74 -3.61 -0.98 0.36
CA THR A 74 -3.65 -2.16 1.23
C THR A 74 -3.01 -1.88 2.58
N ALA A 75 -1.82 -1.29 2.61
CA ALA A 75 -1.09 -0.98 3.85
C ALA A 75 -1.88 0.00 4.75
N VAL A 76 -2.49 1.04 4.18
CA VAL A 76 -3.35 1.97 4.94
C VAL A 76 -4.57 1.25 5.50
N ASN A 77 -5.22 0.40 4.71
CA ASN A 77 -6.38 -0.37 5.16
C ASN A 77 -6.00 -1.40 6.25
N GLU A 78 -4.80 -1.99 6.21
CA GLU A 78 -4.28 -2.84 7.31
C GLU A 78 -4.09 -2.04 8.59
N TYR A 79 -3.48 -0.87 8.48
CA TYR A 79 -3.27 0.00 9.64
C TYR A 79 -4.59 0.41 10.29
N LEU A 80 -5.58 0.84 9.49
CA LEU A 80 -6.91 1.18 10.00
C LEU A 80 -7.58 -0.01 10.69
N VAL A 81 -7.54 -1.20 10.09
CA VAL A 81 -8.06 -2.43 10.70
C VAL A 81 -7.41 -2.70 12.05
N GLN A 82 -6.07 -2.59 12.14
CA GLN A 82 -5.34 -2.79 13.39
C GLN A 82 -5.71 -1.76 14.45
N CYS A 83 -5.87 -0.48 14.08
CA CYS A 83 -6.30 0.58 14.99
C CYS A 83 -7.68 0.27 15.57
N PHE A 84 -8.65 -0.07 14.72
CA PHE A 84 -10.00 -0.42 15.15
C PHE A 84 -10.03 -1.65 16.06
N GLN A 85 -9.27 -2.71 15.73
CA GLN A 85 -9.15 -3.89 16.57
C GLN A 85 -8.58 -3.55 17.96
N LYS A 86 -7.55 -2.68 18.02
CA LYS A 86 -6.97 -2.23 19.30
C LYS A 86 -7.95 -1.42 20.15
N THR A 87 -8.90 -0.72 19.54
CA THR A 87 -9.94 0.05 20.25
C THR A 87 -11.21 -0.76 20.50
N GLY A 88 -11.21 -2.08 20.27
CA GLY A 88 -12.37 -2.94 20.47
C GLY A 88 -13.50 -2.73 19.45
N ILE A 89 -13.21 -2.03 18.34
CA ILE A 89 -14.15 -1.80 17.26
C ILE A 89 -14.11 -3.00 16.31
N PRO A 90 -15.25 -3.65 16.02
CA PRO A 90 -15.26 -4.75 15.08
C PRO A 90 -15.13 -4.21 13.66
N VAL A 91 -14.25 -4.82 12.88
CA VAL A 91 -13.94 -4.36 11.54
C VAL A 91 -13.56 -5.55 10.68
N ILE A 92 -14.00 -5.54 9.43
CA ILE A 92 -13.62 -6.54 8.43
C ILE A 92 -13.15 -5.84 7.16
N LYS A 93 -12.22 -6.47 6.45
CA LYS A 93 -11.88 -6.08 5.09
C LYS A 93 -12.86 -6.71 4.12
N GLU A 94 -13.26 -5.94 3.11
CA GLU A 94 -14.05 -6.48 2.02
C GLU A 94 -13.29 -7.63 1.31
N PRO A 95 -13.93 -8.79 1.04
CA PRO A 95 -13.32 -9.89 0.33
C PRO A 95 -12.83 -9.47 -1.06
N MET A 96 -11.68 -9.98 -1.47
CA MET A 96 -11.18 -9.73 -2.83
C MET A 96 -12.08 -10.41 -3.85
N GLY A 97 -12.41 -9.70 -4.93
CA GLY A 97 -13.15 -10.27 -6.06
C GLY A 97 -14.66 -10.38 -5.88
N LEU A 98 -15.25 -9.57 -5.00
CA LEU A 98 -16.70 -9.53 -4.80
C LEU A 98 -17.47 -9.05 -6.04
N ILE A 99 -16.81 -8.26 -6.90
CA ILE A 99 -17.36 -7.75 -8.18
C ILE A 99 -16.44 -8.23 -9.32
N GLU A 100 -16.97 -9.12 -10.15
CA GLU A 100 -16.24 -9.70 -11.30
C GLU A 100 -16.13 -8.72 -12.49
N GLU A 101 -17.05 -7.74 -12.59
CA GLU A 101 -17.11 -6.79 -13.68
C GLU A 101 -16.21 -5.55 -13.45
N ARG A 102 -15.29 -5.35 -14.39
CA ARG A 102 -14.19 -4.38 -14.34
C ARG A 102 -14.63 -2.93 -14.10
N ALA A 103 -13.91 -2.25 -13.19
CA ALA A 103 -13.34 -0.87 -13.28
C ALA A 103 -13.47 -0.06 -11.98
N PHE A 104 -14.44 -0.38 -11.13
CA PHE A 104 -14.57 0.17 -9.78
C PHE A 104 -14.28 -0.97 -8.80
N ARG A 105 -13.03 -1.11 -8.36
CA ARG A 105 -12.71 -2.03 -7.27
C ARG A 105 -12.74 -1.28 -5.94
N PRO A 106 -13.79 -1.44 -5.12
CA PRO A 106 -13.72 -1.19 -3.68
C PRO A 106 -12.99 -2.33 -2.93
N ASP A 107 -12.05 -3.03 -3.56
CA ASP A 107 -11.36 -4.16 -2.93
C ASP A 107 -10.53 -3.70 -1.73
N GLY A 108 -10.75 -4.37 -0.59
CA GLY A 108 -10.01 -4.13 0.64
C GLY A 108 -10.46 -2.92 1.46
N TYR A 109 -11.65 -2.36 1.20
CA TYR A 109 -12.23 -1.34 2.07
C TYR A 109 -12.38 -1.85 3.50
N THR A 110 -12.11 -0.95 4.44
CA THR A 110 -12.33 -1.20 5.86
C THR A 110 -13.80 -0.91 6.15
N ILE A 111 -14.60 -1.96 6.34
CA ILE A 111 -16.03 -1.83 6.61
C ILE A 111 -16.22 -1.92 8.11
N THR A 112 -16.75 -0.84 8.69
CA THR A 112 -17.23 -0.93 10.05
C THR A 112 -18.54 -1.68 10.08
N LEU A 113 -18.71 -2.59 11.04
CA LEU A 113 -19.89 -3.45 11.06
C LEU A 113 -21.14 -2.65 11.51
N TRP A 114 -22.17 -2.66 10.66
CA TRP A 114 -23.48 -2.06 10.92
C TRP A 114 -24.55 -3.16 10.92
N ALA A 115 -25.52 -3.05 11.84
CA ALA A 115 -26.74 -3.85 11.82
C ALA A 115 -27.95 -2.94 12.06
N GLN A 116 -28.99 -3.07 11.23
CA GLN A 116 -30.25 -2.32 11.36
C GLN A 116 -30.07 -0.79 11.45
N GLY A 117 -29.13 -0.23 10.70
CA GLY A 117 -28.85 1.22 10.72
C GLY A 117 -28.15 1.71 11.99
N ARG A 118 -27.65 0.80 12.83
CA ARG A 118 -26.84 1.11 14.01
C ARG A 118 -25.46 0.48 13.89
N TYR A 119 -24.48 1.18 14.42
CA TYR A 119 -23.12 0.67 14.58
C TYR A 119 -23.16 -0.53 15.54
N LEU A 120 -22.52 -1.65 15.19
CA LEU A 120 -22.64 -2.90 15.96
C LEU A 120 -22.02 -2.85 17.37
N PHE A 121 -21.35 -1.77 17.77
CA PHE A 121 -20.91 -1.50 19.15
C PHE A 121 -21.09 -0.04 19.55
N ALA A 122 -22.25 0.28 20.12
CA ALA A 122 -22.48 1.51 20.89
C ALA A 122 -22.98 1.18 22.30
N HIS A 123 -22.41 0.16 22.96
CA HIS A 123 -22.61 -0.06 24.40
C HIS A 123 -21.38 -0.77 24.97
N HIS A 124 -20.61 -0.06 25.79
CA HIS A 124 -20.37 -0.38 27.20
C HIS A 124 -19.19 0.43 27.77
N GLY A 125 -19.43 1.12 28.89
CA GLY A 125 -18.43 1.54 29.87
C GLY A 125 -18.10 3.02 29.85
#